data_AF-A0A7C5N654-F1
#
_entry.id   AF-A0A7C5N654-F1
#
_cell.length_a   1.000
_cell.length_b   1.000
_cell.length_c   1.000
_cell.angle_alpha   90.00
_cell.angle_beta   90.00
_cell.angle_gamma   90.00
#
_symmetry.space_group_name_H-M   'P 1'
#
loop_
_entity.id
_entity.type
_entity.pdbx_description
1 polymer ?
#
loop_
_entity_poly.entity_id
_entity_poly.type
_entity_poly.pdbx_seq_one_letter_code
_entity_poly.pdbx_strand_id
1 'polypeptide(L)' 'KMVHGRVLKRIQQALKDFPGYAKIRKVHLSLEPWSIEEGLITPTLKVKRPKVLERFAGEVEAMYSDGPAQ' A
#
# COMPACT_ATOMS: atom_id res chain seq x y z
N LYS A 1 15.49 -2.82 3.16
CA LYS A 1 14.91 -3.60 4.29
C LYS A 1 14.58 -2.73 5.53
N MET A 2 15.45 -1.84 6.02
CA MET A 2 15.17 -1.01 7.22
C MET A 2 13.95 -0.08 7.10
N VAL A 3 13.82 0.66 5.99
CA VAL A 3 12.73 1.63 5.79
C VAL A 3 11.36 0.95 5.81
N HIS A 4 11.23 -0.17 5.10
CA HIS A 4 9.99 -0.96 5.08
C HIS A 4 9.60 -1.43 6.49
N GLY A 5 10.55 -1.92 7.28
CA GLY A 5 10.30 -2.31 8.67
C GLY A 5 9.83 -1.15 9.55
N ARG A 6 10.40 0.06 9.40
CA ARG A 6 9.96 1.25 10.16
C ARG A 6 8.54 1.68 9.76
N VAL A 7 8.23 1.69 8.47
CA VAL A 7 6.88 2.04 7.96
C VAL A 7 5.86 1.02 8.43
N LEU A 8 6.15 -0.28 8.31
CA LEU A 8 5.27 -1.35 8.79
C LEU A 8 5.03 -1.23 10.31
N LYS A 9 6.07 -0.96 11.11
CA LYS A 9 5.91 -0.76 12.55
C LYS A 9 4.94 0.39 12.87
N ARG A 10 5.04 1.52 12.15
CA ARG A 10 4.13 2.66 12.29
C ARG A 10 2.69 2.28 11.93
N ILE A 11 2.50 1.56 10.83
CA ILE A 11 1.17 1.09 10.40
C ILE A 11 0.58 0.11 11.42
N GLN A 12 1.37 -0.85 11.90
CA GLN A 12 0.94 -1.82 12.91
C GLN A 12 0.53 -1.14 14.22
N GLN A 13 1.24 -0.09 14.64
CA GLN A 13 0.87 0.71 15.82
C GLN A 13 -0.48 1.42 15.62
N ALA A 14 -0.74 1.95 14.43
CA ALA A 14 -2.04 2.58 14.10
C ALA A 14 -3.19 1.57 14.01
N LEU A 15 -2.88 0.32 13.64
CA LEU A 15 -3.85 -0.78 13.50
C LEU A 15 -3.88 -1.71 14.72
N LYS A 16 -3.36 -1.29 15.88
CA LYS A 16 -3.21 -2.15 17.06
C LYS A 16 -4.56 -2.72 17.55
N ASP A 17 -5.62 -1.91 17.47
CA ASP A 17 -6.97 -2.23 17.95
C ASP A 17 -7.84 -2.89 16.88
N PHE A 18 -7.30 -3.09 15.66
CA PHE A 18 -8.01 -3.68 14.54
C PHE A 18 -7.90 -5.21 14.56
N PRO A 19 -8.93 -5.93 14.08
CA PRO A 19 -8.90 -7.38 13.97
C PRO A 19 -7.82 -7.85 12.99
N GLY A 20 -7.38 -9.10 13.14
CA GLY A 20 -6.25 -9.64 12.37
C GLY A 20 -6.39 -9.54 10.85
N TYR A 21 -7.61 -9.64 10.32
CA TYR A 21 -7.88 -9.52 8.88
C TYR A 21 -7.68 -8.11 8.33
N ALA A 22 -7.74 -7.08 9.18
CA ALA A 22 -7.54 -5.69 8.80
C ALA A 22 -6.08 -5.23 8.97
N LYS A 23 -5.20 -6.09 9.51
CA LYS A 23 -3.78 -5.79 9.70
C LYS A 23 -3.01 -5.90 8.40
N ILE A 24 -2.34 -4.82 8.02
CA ILE A 24 -1.49 -4.75 6.83
C ILE A 24 -0.15 -5.47 7.11
N ARG A 25 0.23 -6.42 6.23
CA ARG A 25 1.44 -7.24 6.39
C ARG A 25 2.56 -6.92 5.40
N LYS A 26 2.22 -6.40 4.23
CA LYS A 26 3.17 -6.02 3.17
C LYS A 26 2.82 -4.62 2.68
N VAL A 27 3.85 -3.86 2.29
CA VAL A 27 3.71 -2.51 1.73
C VAL A 27 4.71 -2.33 0.60
N HIS A 28 4.28 -1.66 -0.46
CA HIS A 28 5.15 -1.11 -1.48
C HIS A 28 5.30 0.40 -1.22
N LEU A 29 6.54 0.92 -1.29
CA LEU A 29 6.85 2.32 -1.04
C LEU A 29 7.36 2.96 -2.33
N SER A 30 6.69 4.02 -2.78
CA SER A 30 7.12 4.85 -3.91
C SER A 30 7.50 6.25 -3.43
N LEU A 31 8.48 6.85 -4.10
CA LEU A 31 8.80 8.28 -3.94
C LEU A 31 7.99 9.17 -4.89
N GLU A 32 7.36 8.57 -5.91
CA GLU A 32 6.48 9.28 -6.82
C GLU A 32 5.12 9.51 -6.16
N PRO A 33 4.68 10.77 -6.01
CA PRO A 33 3.38 11.07 -5.46
C PRO A 33 2.28 10.62 -6.42
N TRP A 34 1.10 10.31 -5.89
CA TRP A 34 -0.08 10.11 -6.72
C TRP A 34 -0.64 11.46 -7.13
N SER A 35 -0.71 11.68 -8.45
CA SER A 35 -1.07 12.97 -9.03
C SER A 35 -2.48 12.98 -9.65
N ILE A 36 -3.04 14.18 -9.84
CA ILE A 36 -4.32 14.37 -10.51
C ILE A 36 -4.12 14.19 -12.02
N GLU A 37 -2.97 14.64 -12.53
CA GLU A 37 -2.54 14.63 -13.93
C GLU A 37 -2.42 13.20 -14.46
N GLU A 38 -1.82 12.29 -13.70
CA GLU A 38 -1.76 10.86 -14.03
C GLU A 38 -3.08 10.14 -13.75
N GLY A 39 -4.05 10.84 -13.17
CA GLY A 39 -5.37 10.28 -12.87
C GLY A 39 -5.36 9.22 -11.78
N LEU A 40 -4.41 9.26 -10.84
CA LEU A 40 -4.40 8.35 -9.69
C LEU A 40 -5.28 8.85 -8.54
N ILE A 41 -5.46 10.16 -8.43
CA ILE A 41 -6.36 10.81 -7.48
C ILE A 41 -7.38 11.70 -8.21
N THR A 42 -8.51 11.96 -7.56
CA THR A 42 -9.47 12.98 -8.02
C THR A 42 -8.95 14.37 -7.70
N PRO A 43 -9.48 15.44 -8.34
CA PRO A 43 -9.20 16.81 -7.91
C PRO A 43 -9.52 17.08 -6.44
N THR A 44 -10.42 16.28 -5.84
CA THR A 44 -10.77 16.30 -4.42
C THR A 44 -9.92 15.34 -3.55
N LEU A 45 -8.77 14.89 -4.05
CA LEU A 45 -7.78 14.05 -3.36
C LEU A 45 -8.25 12.63 -2.98
N LYS A 46 -9.34 12.14 -3.55
CA LYS A 46 -9.76 10.74 -3.38
C LYS A 46 -8.97 9.83 -4.31
N VAL A 47 -8.52 8.69 -3.79
CA VAL A 47 -7.80 7.68 -4.57
C VAL A 47 -8.73 7.03 -5.61
N LYS A 48 -8.29 6.98 -6.87
CA LYS A 48 -8.94 6.20 -7.92
C LYS A 48 -8.41 4.77 -7.90
N ARG A 49 -8.97 3.95 -7.02
CA ARG A 49 -8.50 2.57 -6.74
C ARG A 49 -8.23 1.72 -8.00
N PRO A 50 -9.10 1.69 -9.04
CA PRO A 50 -8.83 0.88 -10.23
C PRO A 50 -7.54 1.31 -10.96
N LYS A 51 -7.28 2.62 -11.05
CA LYS A 51 -6.09 3.17 -11.70
C LYS A 51 -4.82 2.92 -10.91
N VAL A 52 -4.89 2.99 -9.59
CA VAL A 52 -3.76 2.61 -8.71
C VAL A 52 -3.44 1.11 -8.88
N LEU A 53 -4.45 0.24 -8.86
CA LEU A 53 -4.23 -1.21 -9.03
C LEU A 53 -3.68 -1.56 -10.42
N GLU A 54 -4.08 -0.83 -11.46
CA GLU A 54 -3.54 -0.97 -12.81
C GLU A 54 -2.05 -0.56 -12.87
N ARG A 55 -1.69 0.62 -12.33
CA ARG A 55 -0.30 1.12 -12.31
C ARG A 55 0.64 0.22 -11.52
N PHE A 56 0.18 -0.30 -10.38
CA PHE A 56 1.00 -1.08 -9.44
C PHE A 56 0.72 -2.59 -9.50
N ALA A 57 0.23 -3.09 -10.64
CA ALA A 57 -0.18 -4.49 -10.78
C ALA A 57 0.96 -5.46 -10.49
N GLY A 58 2.18 -5.16 -10.96
CA GLY A 58 3.36 -6.00 -10.74
C GLY A 58 3.78 -6.07 -9.28
N GLU A 59 3.76 -4.94 -8.58
CA GLU A 59 4.07 -4.84 -7.15
C GLU A 59 3.01 -5.55 -6.30
N VAL A 60 1.74 -5.41 -6.68
CA VAL A 60 0.63 -6.12 -6.02
C VAL A 60 0.81 -7.62 -6.20
N GLU A 61 1.07 -8.10 -7.41
CA GLU A 61 1.31 -9.52 -7.68
C GLU A 61 2.50 -10.05 -6.86
N ALA A 62 3.64 -9.34 -6.87
CA ALA A 62 4.81 -9.70 -6.09
C ALA A 62 4.54 -9.75 -4.58
N MET A 63 3.63 -8.90 -4.06
CA MET A 63 3.21 -8.97 -2.67
C MET A 63 2.45 -10.26 -2.35
N TYR A 64 1.70 -10.84 -3.29
CA TYR A 64 0.93 -12.06 -3.05
C TYR A 64 1.68 -13.34 -3.45
N SER A 65 2.67 -13.27 -4.35
CA SER A 65 3.43 -14.43 -4.83
C SER A 65 4.29 -15.11 -3.77
N ASP A 66 4.86 -14.36 -2.80
CA ASP A 66 5.75 -14.92 -1.76
C ASP A 66 5.01 -15.70 -0.65
N GLY A 67 3.74 -16.06 -0.87
CA GLY A 67 2.90 -16.72 0.13
C GLY A 67 2.48 -15.81 1.28
N PRO A 68 1.67 -16.32 2.23
CA PRO A 68 1.20 -15.55 3.37
C PRO A 68 2.41 -15.05 4.18
N ALA A 69 2.45 -13.75 4.44
CA ALA A 69 3.44 -13.17 5.36
C ALA A 69 3.32 -13.88 6.71
N GLN A 70 4.40 -14.57 7.12
CA GLN A 70 4.58 -15.16 8.45
C GLN A 70 4.49 -14.10 9.54
#